data_AF-A0A4V2Y277-F1
#
_entry.id   AF-A0A4V2Y277-F1
#
_cell.length_a   1.000
_cell.length_b   1.000
_cell.length_c   1.000
_cell.angle_alpha   90.00
_cell.angle_beta   90.00
_cell.angle_gamma   90.00
#
_symmetry.space_group_name_H-M   'P 1'
#
loop_
_entity.id
_entity.type
_entity.pdbx_description
1 polymer ?
#
loop_
_entity_poly.entity_id
_entity_poly.type
_entity_poly.pdbx_seq_one_letter_code
_entity_poly.pdbx_strand_id
1 'polypeptide(L)'
;MAGSLSELQGPEHGVVVLPLELAWGGRTEFDLDEDYDRSAVYKIVLEEGGAEHQRRLINGRLLVEHWDEILPARPVRALWERRFPQLRHAA
;
A
#
# COMPACT_ATOMS: atom_id res chain seq x y z
N MET A 1 11.64 4.76 0.89
CA MET A 1 10.91 3.64 0.27
C MET A 1 11.57 2.32 0.66
N ALA A 2 10.84 1.20 0.70
CA ALA A 2 11.41 -0.12 0.98
C ALA A 2 12.45 -0.57 -0.07
N GLY A 3 13.38 -1.44 0.33
CA GLY A 3 14.48 -1.93 -0.54
C GLY A 3 14.06 -3.03 -1.52
N SER A 4 13.04 -3.81 -1.17
CA SER A 4 12.50 -4.93 -1.94
C SER A 4 11.03 -5.16 -1.58
N LEU A 5 10.28 -5.88 -2.43
CA LEU A 5 8.91 -6.29 -2.09
C LEU A 5 8.87 -7.24 -0.89
N SER A 6 9.93 -8.04 -0.69
CA SER A 6 10.05 -8.93 0.47
C SER A 6 10.21 -8.19 1.81
N GLU A 7 10.53 -6.90 1.81
CA GLU A 7 10.52 -6.08 3.04
C GLU A 7 9.12 -5.58 3.41
N LEU A 8 8.15 -5.70 2.50
CA LEU A 8 6.76 -5.28 2.71
C LEU A 8 6.01 -6.41 3.41
N GLN A 9 5.99 -6.36 4.74
CA GLN A 9 5.49 -7.42 5.62
C GLN A 9 4.23 -6.96 6.38
N GLY A 10 3.46 -6.07 5.78
CA GLY A 10 2.19 -5.63 6.32
C GLY A 10 1.19 -6.79 6.46
N PRO A 11 0.17 -6.61 7.33
CA PRO A 11 -0.86 -7.61 7.54
C PRO A 11 -1.63 -7.89 6.25
N GLU A 12 -2.08 -9.13 6.09
CA GLU A 12 -2.88 -9.56 4.95
C GLU A 12 -4.38 -9.35 5.19
N HIS A 13 -4.81 -9.44 6.46
CA HIS A 13 -6.22 -9.43 6.89
C HIS A 13 -6.40 -8.65 8.20
N GLY A 14 -7.65 -8.33 8.51
CA GLY A 14 -8.06 -7.66 9.73
C GLY A 14 -7.93 -6.14 9.70
N VAL A 15 -8.30 -5.54 10.83
CA VAL A 15 -8.36 -4.08 10.97
C VAL A 15 -6.97 -3.50 11.23
N VAL A 16 -6.56 -2.57 10.38
CA VAL A 16 -5.36 -1.75 10.56
C VAL A 16 -5.73 -0.35 11.01
N VAL A 17 -4.91 0.18 11.92
CA VAL A 17 -5.02 1.57 12.37
C VAL A 17 -3.92 2.38 11.69
N LEU A 18 -4.32 3.29 10.81
CA LEU A 18 -3.41 4.25 10.20
C LEU A 18 -2.94 5.27 11.25
N PRO A 19 -1.63 5.60 11.28
CA PRO A 19 -1.11 6.75 12.02
C PRO A 19 -1.88 8.03 11.69
N LEU A 20 -2.06 8.90 12.68
CA LEU A 20 -2.81 10.16 12.52
C LEU A 20 -2.24 11.07 11.41
N GLU A 21 -0.94 10.99 11.15
CA GLU A 21 -0.29 11.71 10.05
C GLU A 21 -0.70 11.22 8.64
N LEU A 22 -1.23 9.99 8.54
CA LEU A 22 -1.75 9.39 7.31
C LEU A 22 -3.29 9.41 7.25
N ALA A 23 -3.97 9.50 8.39
CA ALA A 23 -5.43 9.47 8.50
C ALA A 23 -6.08 10.87 8.33
N TRP A 24 -5.93 11.47 7.16
CA TRP A 24 -6.52 12.78 6.86
C TRP A 24 -8.05 12.63 6.71
N GLY A 25 -8.81 13.16 7.67
CA GLY A 25 -10.29 13.07 7.68
C GLY A 25 -10.89 12.32 8.87
N GLY A 26 -10.08 11.89 9.85
CA GLY A 26 -10.57 11.36 11.13
C GLY A 26 -10.89 9.86 11.15
N ARG A 27 -10.92 9.20 9.98
CA ARG A 27 -10.98 7.75 9.89
C ARG A 27 -9.57 7.17 9.97
N THR A 28 -9.28 6.46 11.06
CA THR A 28 -7.99 5.77 11.28
C THR A 28 -8.09 4.26 11.09
N GLU A 29 -9.28 3.68 11.21
CA GLU A 29 -9.50 2.22 11.14
C GLU A 29 -9.99 1.79 9.76
N PHE A 30 -9.32 0.80 9.20
CA PHE A 30 -9.58 0.22 7.88
C PHE A 30 -9.52 -1.30 7.97
N ASP A 31 -10.51 -1.99 7.41
CA ASP A 31 -10.55 -3.44 7.37
C ASP A 31 -9.90 -3.96 6.08
N LEU A 32 -8.79 -4.70 6.19
CA LEU A 32 -8.11 -5.24 5.00
C LEU A 32 -8.86 -6.38 4.31
N ASP A 33 -9.84 -6.97 5.00
CA ASP A 33 -10.77 -7.94 4.41
C ASP A 33 -11.75 -7.29 3.43
N GLU A 34 -11.90 -5.96 3.49
CA GLU A 34 -12.71 -5.17 2.55
C GLU A 34 -11.84 -4.56 1.44
N ASP A 35 -12.13 -4.89 0.18
CA ASP A 35 -11.31 -4.48 -0.99
C ASP A 35 -11.13 -2.96 -1.09
N TYR A 36 -12.18 -2.20 -0.76
CA TYR A 36 -12.16 -0.75 -0.76
C TYR A 36 -11.18 -0.19 0.29
N ASP A 37 -11.24 -0.73 1.51
CA ASP A 37 -10.40 -0.30 2.63
C ASP A 37 -8.94 -0.70 2.42
N ARG A 38 -8.69 -1.92 1.95
CA ARG A 38 -7.35 -2.38 1.56
C ARG A 38 -6.74 -1.46 0.50
N SER A 39 -7.48 -1.18 -0.56
CA SER A 39 -7.03 -0.29 -1.63
C SER A 39 -6.77 1.13 -1.12
N ALA A 40 -7.63 1.65 -0.24
CA ALA A 40 -7.46 2.96 0.36
C ALA A 40 -6.20 3.04 1.23
N VAL A 41 -5.98 2.07 2.13
CA VAL A 41 -4.77 2.00 2.97
C VAL A 41 -3.52 1.96 2.10
N TYR A 42 -3.50 1.09 1.09
CA TYR A 42 -2.32 0.92 0.24
C TYR A 42 -2.04 2.21 -0.51
N LYS A 43 -3.06 2.82 -1.11
CA LYS A 43 -2.93 4.10 -1.80
C LYS A 43 -2.35 5.19 -0.88
N ILE A 44 -2.90 5.35 0.32
CA ILE A 44 -2.42 6.34 1.30
C ILE A 44 -0.94 6.09 1.64
N VAL A 45 -0.56 4.84 1.93
CA VAL A 45 0.81 4.50 2.32
C VAL A 45 1.79 4.61 1.15
N LEU A 46 1.34 4.39 -0.09
CA LEU A 46 2.16 4.57 -1.30
C LEU A 46 2.42 6.04 -1.61
N GLU A 47 1.42 6.90 -1.39
CA GLU A 47 1.46 8.33 -1.71
C GLU A 47 2.13 9.15 -0.59
N GLU A 48 1.75 8.90 0.66
CA GLU A 48 2.15 9.72 1.82
C GLU A 48 3.10 8.98 2.78
N GLY A 49 3.14 7.65 2.73
CA GLY A 49 3.90 6.83 3.66
C GLY A 49 5.40 6.84 3.40
N GLY A 50 6.19 7.08 4.45
CA GLY A 50 7.62 6.79 4.52
C GLY A 50 7.95 5.29 4.49
N ALA A 51 9.26 4.98 4.48
CA ALA A 51 9.74 3.60 4.35
C ALA A 51 9.30 2.67 5.49
N GLU A 52 9.14 3.19 6.70
CA GLU A 52 8.67 2.42 7.85
C GLU A 52 7.19 2.05 7.72
N HIS A 53 6.34 3.01 7.34
CA HIS A 53 4.92 2.75 7.09
C HIS A 53 4.72 1.73 5.98
N GLN A 54 5.46 1.87 4.87
CA GLN A 54 5.41 0.90 3.76
C GLN A 54 5.72 -0.53 4.24
N ARG A 55 6.78 -0.72 5.04
CA ARG A 55 7.14 -2.05 5.54
C ARG A 55 6.11 -2.65 6.50
N ARG A 56 5.43 -1.80 7.28
CA ARG A 56 4.48 -2.22 8.32
C ARG A 56 3.04 -2.37 7.83
N LEU A 57 2.64 -1.65 6.78
CA LEU A 57 1.25 -1.53 6.36
C LEU A 57 0.97 -2.11 4.97
N ILE A 58 2.01 -2.31 4.15
CA ILE A 58 1.86 -2.93 2.83
C ILE A 58 2.39 -4.35 2.88
N ASN A 59 1.61 -5.30 2.36
CA ASN A 59 2.07 -6.65 2.08
C ASN A 59 2.54 -6.73 0.63
N GLY A 60 3.77 -7.19 0.41
CA GLY A 60 4.37 -7.23 -0.93
C GLY A 60 3.64 -8.15 -1.90
N ARG A 61 3.04 -9.25 -1.41
CA ARG A 61 2.26 -10.18 -2.24
C ARG A 61 0.95 -9.54 -2.68
N LEU A 62 0.18 -9.01 -1.72
CA LEU A 62 -1.10 -8.34 -2.00
C LEU A 62 -0.92 -7.08 -2.84
N LEU A 63 0.20 -6.36 -2.68
CA LEU A 63 0.51 -5.20 -3.50
C LEU A 63 0.64 -5.57 -4.98
N VAL A 64 1.29 -6.70 -5.27
CA VAL A 64 1.39 -7.22 -6.64
C VAL A 64 0.02 -7.67 -7.12
N GLU A 65 -0.68 -8.48 -6.32
CA GLU A 65 -1.99 -9.06 -6.66
C GLU A 65 -3.05 -8.01 -6.99
N HIS A 66 -3.09 -6.91 -6.24
CA HIS A 66 -4.12 -5.86 -6.37
C HIS A 66 -3.60 -4.55 -6.99
N TRP A 67 -2.42 -4.58 -7.64
CA TRP A 67 -1.77 -3.36 -8.12
C TRP A 67 -2.65 -2.49 -9.04
N ASP A 68 -3.44 -3.14 -9.90
CA ASP A 68 -4.33 -2.44 -10.84
C ASP A 68 -5.58 -1.85 -10.18
N GLU A 69 -5.96 -2.32 -8.99
CA GLU A 69 -7.13 -1.84 -8.25
C GLU A 69 -6.79 -0.62 -7.37
N ILE A 70 -5.56 -0.55 -6.86
CA ILE A 70 -5.14 0.49 -5.90
C ILE A 70 -5.08 1.89 -6.56
N LEU A 71 -4.79 1.95 -7.86
CA LEU A 71 -4.79 3.18 -8.68
C LEU A 71 -4.18 4.42 -7.98
N PRO A 72 -2.90 4.36 -7.55
CA PRO A 72 -2.23 5.53 -6.98
C PRO A 72 -1.99 6.61 -8.05
N ALA A 73 -1.65 7.81 -7.61
CA ALA A 73 -1.31 8.92 -8.49
C ALA A 73 -0.26 8.49 -9.54
N ARG A 74 -0.46 8.87 -10.81
CA ARG A 74 0.41 8.49 -11.94
C ARG A 74 1.92 8.59 -11.65
N PRO A 75 2.46 9.67 -11.06
CA PRO A 75 3.88 9.75 -10.76
C PRO A 75 4.32 8.73 -9.68
N VAL A 76 3.47 8.43 -8.71
CA VAL A 76 3.72 7.41 -7.67
C VAL A 76 3.69 6.03 -8.32
N ARG A 77 2.68 5.72 -9.14
CA ARG A 77 2.61 4.47 -9.90
C ARG A 77 3.89 4.21 -10.70
N ALA A 78 4.31 5.19 -11.50
CA ALA A 78 5.52 5.09 -12.33
C ALA A 78 6.80 4.93 -11.50
N LEU A 79 6.88 5.59 -10.35
CA LEU A 79 8.01 5.47 -9.42
C LEU A 79 8.12 4.06 -8.85
N TRP A 80 7.01 3.50 -8.39
CA TRP A 80 6.94 2.15 -7.83
C TRP A 80 7.19 1.08 -8.89
N GLU A 81 6.57 1.18 -10.08
CA GLU A 81 6.82 0.26 -11.20
C GLU A 81 8.24 0.31 -11.74
N ARG A 82 8.94 1.46 -11.62
CA ARG A 82 10.37 1.56 -11.95
C ARG A 82 11.24 0.86 -10.91
N ARG A 83 10.82 0.91 -9.64
CA ARG A 83 11.58 0.32 -8.52
C ARG A 83 11.34 -1.18 -8.36
N PHE A 84 10.12 -1.62 -8.66
CA PHE A 84 9.63 -2.99 -8.56
C PHE A 84 8.98 -3.37 -9.90
N PRO A 85 9.79 -3.86 -10.86
CA PRO A 85 9.27 -4.26 -12.18
C PRO A 85 8.15 -5.30 -12.13
N GLN A 86 8.07 -6.09 -11.05
CA GLN A 86 7.01 -7.07 -10.81
C GLN A 86 5.61 -6.45 -10.82
N LEU A 87 5.48 -5.18 -10.41
CA LEU A 87 4.19 -4.46 -10.42
C LEU A 87 3.66 -4.19 -11.83
N ARG A 88 4.53 -4.23 -12.86
CA ARG A 88 4.11 -4.07 -14.27
C ARG A 88 3.53 -5.36 -14.87
N HIS A 89 3.80 -6.49 -14.22
CA HIS A 89 3.43 -7.83 -14.68
C HIS A 89 2.29 -8.43 -13.86
N ALA A 90 1.85 -7.74 -12.80
CA ALA A 90 0.55 -7.97 -12.21
C ALA A 90 -0.49 -7.61 -13.27
N ALA A 91 -1.17 -8.62 -13.80
CA ALA A 91 -2.26 -8.53 -14.75
C ALA A 91 -3.13 -9.77 -14.58
#